data_AF-A0A6C8GJ38-F1
#
_entry.id   AF-A0A6C8GJ38-F1
#
_cell.length_a   1.000
_cell.length_b   1.000
_cell.length_c   1.000
_cell.angle_alpha   90.00
_cell.angle_beta   90.00
_cell.angle_gamma   90.00
#
_symmetry.space_group_name_H-M   'P 1'
#
loop_
_entity.id
_entity.type
_entity.pdbx_description
1 polymer ?
#
loop_
_entity_poly.entity_id
_entity_poly.type
_entity_poly.pdbx_seq_one_letter_code
_entity_poly.pdbx_strand_id
1 'polypeptide(L)' 'MPEGVPANESLVAYLTGVKDGVVKSPEWAEKITHVPAQTIRQLARDYANTKPAALIQGWGPQRHNCGERTARR' A
#
# COMPACT_ATOMS: atom_id res chain seq x y z
N MET A 1 14.35 4.49 -11.03
CA MET A 1 14.20 3.36 -11.96
C MET A 1 15.50 3.25 -12.74
N PRO A 2 15.98 2.04 -13.09
CA PRO A 2 17.13 1.90 -13.98
C PRO A 2 16.86 2.60 -15.32
N GLU A 3 17.92 2.99 -16.02
CA GLU A 3 17.82 3.71 -17.28
C GLU A 3 17.07 2.86 -18.33
N GLY A 4 16.12 3.48 -19.04
CA GLY A 4 15.32 2.82 -20.08
C GLY A 4 13.92 2.37 -19.68
N VAL A 5 13.52 2.50 -18.40
CA VAL A 5 12.16 2.19 -17.96
C VAL A 5 11.19 3.34 -18.28
N PRO A 6 10.02 3.08 -18.91
CA PRO A 6 9.00 4.10 -19.17
C PRO A 6 8.61 4.85 -17.89
N ALA A 7 8.36 6.16 -18.00
CA ALA A 7 8.06 7.03 -16.85
C ALA A 7 6.91 6.53 -15.96
N ASN A 8 5.97 5.76 -16.52
CA ASN A 8 4.76 5.30 -15.85
C ASN A 8 4.87 3.87 -15.28
N GLU A 9 6.06 3.24 -15.34
CA GLU A 9 6.27 1.86 -14.88
C GLU A 9 6.87 1.75 -13.47
N SER A 10 6.67 2.76 -12.63
CA SER A 10 7.09 2.71 -11.23
C SER A 10 5.94 2.36 -10.28
N LEU A 11 6.26 1.80 -9.10
CA LEU A 11 5.30 1.65 -8.01
C LEU A 11 4.67 2.99 -7.65
N VAL A 12 5.47 4.06 -7.68
CA VAL A 12 4.99 5.43 -7.43
C VAL A 12 3.95 5.85 -8.47
N ALA A 13 4.17 5.56 -9.75
CA ALA A 13 3.20 5.85 -10.81
C ALA A 13 1.88 5.07 -10.64
N TYR A 14 1.93 3.85 -10.09
CA TYR A 14 0.72 3.09 -9.76
C TYR A 14 -0.02 3.63 -8.53
N LEU A 15 0.72 4.05 -7.49
CA LEU A 15 0.13 4.62 -6.28
C LEU A 15 -0.51 5.99 -6.53
N THR A 16 0.16 6.82 -7.34
CA THR A 16 -0.29 8.17 -7.71
C THR A 16 -1.35 8.17 -8.82
N GLY A 17 -1.70 7.01 -9.39
CA GLY A 17 -2.71 6.90 -10.44
C GLY A 17 -2.22 7.30 -11.83
N VAL A 18 -0.94 7.63 -12.02
CA VAL A 18 -0.37 7.96 -13.34
C VAL A 18 -0.41 6.76 -14.29
N LYS A 19 -0.34 5.53 -13.76
CA LYS A 19 -0.38 4.30 -14.56
C LYS A 19 -1.80 3.83 -14.91
N ASP A 20 -2.72 3.89 -13.96
CA ASP A 20 -4.05 3.25 -14.04
C ASP A 20 -5.23 4.20 -13.81
N GLY A 21 -4.97 5.50 -13.65
CA GLY A 21 -5.99 6.52 -13.40
C GLY A 21 -6.58 6.53 -12.00
N VAL A 22 -6.11 5.65 -11.10
CA VAL A 22 -6.70 5.48 -9.76
C VAL A 22 -5.68 5.84 -8.70
N VAL A 23 -5.90 6.96 -8.02
CA VAL A 23 -5.07 7.36 -6.88
C VAL A 23 -5.37 6.44 -5.69
N LYS A 24 -4.33 5.79 -5.14
CA LYS A 24 -4.45 4.88 -3.99
C LYS A 24 -4.47 5.65 -2.66
N SER A 25 -5.45 6.53 -2.49
CA SER A 25 -5.60 7.37 -1.29
C SER A 25 -6.27 6.63 -0.12
N PRO A 26 -6.20 7.16 1.11
CA PRO A 26 -6.95 6.63 2.24
C PRO A 26 -8.47 6.56 1.99
N GLU A 27 -9.03 7.53 1.27
CA GLU A 27 -10.46 7.59 0.92
C GLU A 27 -10.83 6.53 -0.13
N TRP A 28 -9.90 6.19 -1.02
CA TRP A 28 -10.05 5.04 -1.91
C TRP A 28 -10.04 3.73 -1.13
N ALA A 29 -9.12 3.59 -0.16
CA ALA A 29 -8.99 2.39 0.65
C ALA A 29 -10.20 2.17 1.59
N GLU A 30 -10.75 3.25 2.16
CA GLU A 30 -11.93 3.20 3.03
C GLU A 30 -13.13 2.51 2.38
N LYS A 31 -13.40 2.81 1.10
CA LYS A 31 -14.50 2.20 0.34
C LYS A 31 -14.35 0.69 0.13
N ILE A 32 -13.12 0.16 0.23
CA ILE A 32 -12.81 -1.25 -0.01
C ILE A 32 -12.72 -2.01 1.32
N THR A 33 -11.97 -1.46 2.28
CA THR A 33 -11.66 -2.13 3.55
C THR A 33 -12.68 -1.83 4.64
N HIS A 34 -13.52 -0.82 4.44
CA HIS A 34 -14.45 -0.28 5.44
C HIS A 34 -13.75 0.29 6.69
N VAL A 35 -12.43 0.51 6.62
CA VAL A 35 -11.66 1.19 7.68
C VAL A 35 -11.69 2.68 7.38
N PRO A 36 -12.07 3.56 8.34
CA PRO A 36 -12.11 5.00 8.11
C PRO A 36 -10.78 5.56 7.60
N ALA A 37 -10.81 6.45 6.60
CA ALA A 37 -9.62 7.06 6.03
C ALA A 37 -8.72 7.72 7.09
N GLN A 38 -9.34 8.29 8.13
CA GLN A 38 -8.62 8.90 9.24
C GLN A 38 -7.80 7.87 10.04
N THR A 39 -8.34 6.67 10.28
CA THR A 39 -7.63 5.58 10.97
C THR A 39 -6.44 5.09 10.14
N ILE A 40 -6.63 4.92 8.83
CA ILE A 40 -5.55 4.53 7.90
C ILE A 40 -4.42 5.56 7.94
N ARG A 41 -4.76 6.85 7.88
CA ARG A 41 -3.79 7.96 7.94
C ARG A 41 -3.04 8.01 9.27
N GLN A 42 -3.76 7.80 10.39
CA GLN A 42 -3.17 7.83 11.71
C GLN A 42 -2.16 6.68 11.87
N LEU A 43 -2.56 5.46 11.52
CA LEU A 43 -1.68 4.28 11.55
C LEU A 43 -0.40 4.49 10.73
N ALA A 44 -0.51 5.06 9.52
CA ALA A 44 0.64 5.35 8.68
C ALA A 44 1.61 6.35 9.32
N ARG A 45 1.09 7.39 9.98
CA ARG A 45 1.90 8.39 10.70
C ARG A 45 2.54 7.79 11.95
N ASP A 46 1.78 7.03 12.73
CA ASP A 46 2.26 6.39 13.95
C ASP A 46 3.40 5.43 13.65
N TYR A 47 3.25 4.61 12.60
CA TYR A 47 4.28 3.68 12.17
C TYR A 47 5.54 4.39 11.64
N ALA A 48 5.39 5.50 10.91
CA ALA A 48 6.52 6.27 10.39
C ALA A 48 7.33 6.97 11.51
N ASN A 49 6.65 7.40 12.58
CA ASN A 49 7.26 8.19 13.65
C ASN A 49 7.75 7.34 14.83
N THR A 50 7.10 6.21 15.12
CA THR A 50 7.49 5.34 16.23
C THR A 50 8.71 4.53 15.84
N LYS A 51 9.86 4.79 16.48
CA LYS A 51 11.12 4.09 16.19
C LYS A 51 11.74 3.56 17.49
N PRO A 52 12.06 2.24 17.57
CA PRO A 52 11.88 1.23 16.54
C PRO A 52 10.41 0.76 16.40
N ALA A 53 9.98 0.47 15.17
CA ALA A 53 8.70 -0.19 14.89
C ALA A 53 8.92 -1.41 13.99
N ALA A 54 8.18 -2.48 14.26
CA ALA A 54 8.24 -3.74 13.53
C ALA A 54 6.85 -4.16 13.04
N LEU A 55 6.76 -4.62 11.79
CA LEU A 55 5.57 -5.29 11.27
C LEU A 55 5.81 -6.79 11.29
N ILE A 56 5.15 -7.49 12.23
CA ILE A 56 5.25 -8.95 12.36
C ILE A 56 3.99 -9.56 11.76
N GLN A 57 4.12 -10.04 10.53
CA GLN A 57 3.02 -10.61 9.77
C GLN A 57 2.87 -12.11 10.05
N GLY A 58 1.65 -12.57 10.36
CA GLY A 58 1.31 -14.00 10.38
C GLY A 58 1.06 -14.58 8.98
N TRP A 59 0.94 -15.90 8.87
CA TRP A 59 0.87 -16.57 7.55
C TRP A 59 -0.55 -16.84 7.02
N GLY A 60 -1.58 -16.53 7.81
CA GLY A 60 -2.99 -16.73 7.41
C GLY A 60 -3.36 -15.99 6.11
N PRO A 61 -3.10 -14.67 5.99
CA PRO A 61 -3.49 -13.88 4.82
C PRO A 61 -2.89 -14.35 3.48
N GLN A 62 -1.73 -15.03 3.50
CA GLN A 62 -1.08 -15.54 2.29
C GLN A 62 -1.80 -16.77 1.71
N ARG A 63 -2.70 -17.42 2.46
CA ARG A 63 -3.41 -18.64 2.03
C ARG A 63 -4.78 -18.36 1.40
N HIS A 64 -5.06 -17.11 1.05
CA HIS A 64 -6.25 -16.70 0.33
C HIS A 64 -5.91 -16.34 -1.13
N ASN A 65 -6.94 -16.13 -1.95
CA ASN A 65 -6.75 -15.68 -3.33
C ASN A 65 -5.93 -14.37 -3.36
N CYS A 66 -4.97 -14.27 -4.28
CA CYS A 66 -4.01 -13.18 -4.36
C CYS A 66 -3.13 -13.00 -3.10
N GLY A 67 -2.95 -14.06 -2.29
CA GLY A 67 -2.18 -14.02 -1.06
C GLY A 67 -0.71 -13.66 -1.22
N GLU A 68 -0.13 -13.86 -2.41
CA GLU A 68 1.21 -13.40 -2.77
C GLU A 68 1.34 -11.87 -2.68
N ARG A 69 0.24 -11.13 -2.89
CA ARG A 69 0.24 -9.67 -2.77
C ARG A 69 0.43 -9.19 -1.34
N THR A 70 0.09 -10.01 -0.36
CA THR A 70 0.19 -9.67 1.07
C THR A 70 1.63 -9.82 1.57
N ALA A 71 2.44 -10.70 0.97
CA ALA A 71 3.83 -10.95 1.36
C ALA A 71 4.87 -10.19 0.52
N ARG A 72 4.42 -9.45 -0.51
CA ARG A 72 5.31 -8.69 -1.39
C ARG A 72 6.03 -7.57 -0.64
N ARG A 73 7.33 -7.39 -0.92
CA ARG A 73 8.18 -6.34 -0.34
C ARG A 73 8.55 -5.30 -1.39
#